data_AF-A0A353XR23-F1
#
_entry.id   AF-A0A353XR23-F1
#
_cell.length_a   1.000
_cell.length_b   1.000
_cell.length_c   1.000
_cell.angle_alpha   90.00
_cell.angle_beta   90.00
_cell.angle_gamma   90.00
#
_symmetry.space_group_name_H-M   'P 1'
#
loop_
_entity.id
_entity.type
_entity.pdbx_description
1 polymer ?
#
loop_
_entity_poly.entity_id
_entity_poly.type
_entity_poly.pdbx_seq_one_letter_code
_entity_poly.pdbx_strand_id
1 'polypeptide(L)' 'RRAIMVEVGMQNSGLGAALAATYFNPAASLPSAIFSVWHNFSGALVANFFVRKDKA' A
#
# COMPACT_ATOMS: atom_id res chain seq x y z
N ARG A 1 -13.30 0.76 12.16
CA ARG A 1 -13.37 -0.06 10.92
C ARG A 1 -12.62 0.56 9.75
N ARG A 2 -12.86 1.83 9.38
CA ARG A 2 -12.11 2.50 8.30
C ARG A 2 -10.59 2.55 8.56
N ALA A 3 -10.18 2.94 9.77
CA ALA A 3 -8.77 2.90 10.18
C ALA A 3 -8.16 1.49 10.03
N ILE A 4 -8.85 0.44 10.52
CA ILE A 4 -8.39 -0.95 10.39
C ILE A 4 -8.23 -1.35 8.91
N MET A 5 -9.17 -0.98 8.03
CA MET A 5 -9.03 -1.26 6.59
C MET A 5 -7.81 -0.57 5.99
N VAL A 6 -7.52 0.67 6.39
CA VAL A 6 -6.34 1.41 5.92
C VAL A 6 -5.06 0.77 6.47
N GLU A 7 -4.97 0.49 7.77
CA GLU A 7 -3.81 -0.15 8.40
C GLU A 7 -3.49 -1.52 7.80
N VAL A 8 -4.51 -2.34 7.53
CA VAL A 8 -4.30 -3.66 6.90
C VAL A 8 -3.92 -3.52 5.42
N GLY A 9 -4.47 -2.52 4.71
CA GLY A 9 -4.18 -2.27 3.29
C GLY A 9 -2.87 -1.52 3.02
N MET A 10 -2.37 -0.75 3.98
CA MET A 10 -1.16 0.07 3.89
C MET A 10 0.04 -0.67 4.50
N GLN A 11 0.61 -1.62 3.75
CA GLN A 11 1.81 -2.33 4.20
C GLN A 11 3.09 -1.52 3.94
N ASN A 12 4.16 -1.81 4.70
CA ASN A 12 5.49 -1.28 4.42
C ASN A 12 6.12 -1.98 3.19
N SER A 13 5.74 -1.49 2.01
CA SER A 13 6.20 -2.00 0.72
C SER A 13 7.70 -1.81 0.48
N GLY A 14 8.30 -0.74 1.02
CA GLY A 14 9.73 -0.45 0.89
C GLY A 14 10.60 -1.47 1.61
N LEU A 15 10.23 -1.85 2.83
CA LEU A 15 10.91 -2.92 3.56
C LEU A 15 10.79 -4.25 2.82
N GLY A 16 9.61 -4.57 2.27
CA GLY A 16 9.41 -5.77 1.45
C GLY A 16 10.33 -5.82 0.22
N ALA A 17 10.42 -4.71 -0.53
CA ALA A 17 11.30 -4.61 -1.69
C ALA A 17 12.78 -4.76 -1.30
N ALA A 18 13.21 -4.14 -0.20
CA ALA A 18 14.58 -4.23 0.29
C ALA A 18 14.96 -5.66 0.71
N LEU A 19 14.09 -6.34 1.47
CA LEU A 19 14.31 -7.73 1.88
C LEU A 19 14.35 -8.68 0.66
N ALA A 20 13.45 -8.47 -0.31
CA ALA A 20 13.41 -9.25 -1.54
C ALA A 20 14.69 -9.11 -2.37
N ALA A 21 15.19 -7.88 -2.52
CA ALA A 21 16.43 -7.61 -3.23
C ALA A 21 17.66 -8.18 -2.49
N THR A 22 17.62 -8.22 -1.16
CA THR A 22 18.76 -8.65 -0.32
C THR A 22 18.86 -10.18 -0.21
N TYR A 23 17.74 -10.87 -0.01
CA TYR A 23 17.72 -12.30 0.33
C TYR A 23 17.25 -13.22 -0.79
N PHE A 24 16.70 -12.67 -1.88
CA PHE A 24 16.23 -13.45 -3.02
C PHE A 24 16.92 -12.98 -4.30
N ASN A 25 16.15 -12.56 -5.31
CA ASN A 25 16.66 -12.02 -6.55
C ASN A 25 16.01 -10.65 -6.82
N PRO A 26 16.62 -9.78 -7.65
CA PRO A 26 16.07 -8.46 -7.91
C PRO A 26 14.65 -8.47 -8.47
N ALA A 27 14.28 -9.47 -9.27
CA ALA A 27 12.93 -9.60 -9.79
C ALA A 27 11.87 -9.86 -8.69
N ALA A 28 12.26 -10.45 -7.56
CA ALA A 28 11.37 -10.64 -6.41
C ALA A 28 10.98 -9.31 -5.72
N SER A 29 11.66 -8.19 -6.01
CA SER A 29 11.27 -6.86 -5.51
C SER A 29 10.12 -6.23 -6.31
N LEU A 30 9.83 -6.73 -7.52
CA LEU A 30 8.81 -6.17 -8.42
C LEU A 30 7.41 -6.12 -7.78
N PRO A 31 6.90 -7.18 -7.11
CA PRO A 31 5.59 -7.12 -6.48
C PRO A 31 5.50 -6.04 -5.41
N SER A 32 6.53 -5.90 -4.57
CA SER A 32 6.58 -4.86 -3.53
C SER A 32 6.67 -3.45 -4.13
N ALA A 33 7.42 -3.26 -5.22
CA ALA A 33 7.52 -1.98 -5.92
C ALA A 33 6.19 -1.57 -6.57
N ILE A 34 5.51 -2.51 -7.26
CA ILE A 34 4.19 -2.28 -7.85
C ILE A 34 3.16 -1.99 -6.74
N PHE A 35 3.19 -2.77 -5.66
CA PHE A 35 2.32 -2.56 -4.53
C PHE A 35 2.53 -1.17 -3.93
N SER A 36 3.77 -0.67 -3.84
CA SER A 36 4.09 0.68 -3.36
C SER A 36 3.28 1.76 -4.07
N VAL A 37 3.26 1.72 -5.40
CA VAL A 37 2.47 2.68 -6.19
C VAL A 37 0.98 2.45 -5.97
N TRP A 38 0.53 1.20 -6.01
CA TRP A 38 -0.89 0.87 -5.94
C TRP A 38 -1.53 1.19 -4.60
N HIS A 39 -0.88 0.84 -3.48
CA HIS A 39 -1.46 1.04 -2.15
C HIS A 39 -1.60 2.54 -1.88
N ASN A 40 -0.60 3.37 -2.21
CA ASN A 40 -0.71 4.82 -2.07
C ASN A 40 -1.86 5.42 -2.91
N PHE A 41 -1.98 5.01 -4.17
CA PHE A 41 -3.05 5.50 -5.05
C PHE A 41 -4.44 5.08 -4.57
N SER A 42 -4.63 3.77 -4.33
CA SER A 42 -5.90 3.22 -3.85
C SER A 42 -6.27 3.73 -2.45
N GLY A 43 -5.29 3.86 -1.54
CA GLY A 43 -5.46 4.43 -0.21
C GLY A 43 -5.95 5.88 -0.24
N ALA A 44 -5.35 6.71 -1.10
CA ALA A 44 -5.79 8.09 -1.30
C ALA A 44 -7.23 8.17 -1.84
N LEU A 45 -7.59 7.33 -2.82
CA LEU A 45 -8.96 7.25 -3.34
C LEU A 45 -9.97 6.84 -2.27
N VAL A 46 -9.67 5.79 -1.51
CA VAL A 46 -10.52 5.27 -0.43
C VAL A 46 -10.68 6.32 0.69
N ALA A 47 -9.60 6.98 1.08
CA ALA A 47 -9.64 8.06 2.07
C ALA A 47 -10.53 9.21 1.60
N ASN A 48 -10.35 9.67 0.35
CA ASN A 48 -11.16 10.75 -0.22
C ASN A 48 -12.64 10.36 -0.35
N PHE A 49 -12.94 9.12 -0.72
CA PHE A 49 -14.30 8.60 -0.76
C PHE A 49 -14.98 8.68 0.61
N PHE A 50 -14.28 8.27 1.68
CA PHE A 50 -14.83 8.36 3.04
C PHE A 50 -15.02 9.80 3.51
N VAL A 51 -14.08 10.71 3.20
CA VAL A 51 -14.24 12.15 3.49
C VAL A 51 -15.49 12.71 2.80
N ARG A 52 -15.73 12.37 1.53
CA ARG A 52 -16.93 12.80 0.79
C ARG A 52 -18.20 12.25 1.41
N LYS A 53 -18.19 10.98 1.81
CA LYS A 53 -19.34 10.32 2.43
C LYS A 53 -19.67 10.88 3.82
N ASP A 54 -18.69 11.38 4.57
CA ASP A 54 -18.93 11.97 5.90
C ASP A 54 -19.40 13.43 5.83
N LYS A 55 -19.17 14.12 4.71
CA LYS A 55 -19.64 15.49 4.48
C LYS A 55 -21.07 15.55 3.91
N ALA A 56 -21.58 14.43 3.41
CA ALA A 56 -22.93 14.28 2.87
C ALA A 56 -23.88 13.75 3.95
#